data_AF-A0A846AVP3-F1
#
_entry.id   AF-A0A846AVP3-F1
#
_cell.length_a   1.000
_cell.length_b   1.000
_cell.length_c   1.000
_cell.angle_alpha   90.00
_cell.angle_beta   90.00
_cell.angle_gamma   90.00
#
_symmetry.space_group_name_H-M   'P 1'
#
loop_
_entity.id
_entity.type
_entity.pdbx_description
1 polymer ?
#
loop_
_entity_poly.entity_id
_entity_poly.type
_entity_poly.pdbx_seq_one_letter_code
_entity_poly.pdbx_strand_id
1 'polypeptide(L)'
;MKKALGKVIVAFLICLLSFAVVSPRPAMADQYYCMLGQEPDCLRQLPLSGDVLFVDIPPSGVNFIDVNFSNFSDNQAVVNSDIDSPIVMPPFGGADRNYPVVPASSVTFSNASPVRDTTVQIRVFGYSR
;
A
#
# COMPACT_ATOMS: atom_id res chain seq x y z
N MET A 1 12.60 26.45 55.40
CA MET A 1 12.05 26.48 54.02
C MET A 1 12.64 25.32 53.21
N LYS A 2 12.08 24.09 53.31
CA LYS A 2 12.60 22.90 52.59
C LYS A 2 11.52 22.01 51.95
N LYS A 3 10.23 22.36 52.10
CA LYS A 3 9.09 21.52 51.67
C LYS A 3 8.55 21.82 50.27
N ALA A 4 8.93 22.94 49.65
CA ALA A 4 8.42 23.33 48.33
C ALA A 4 9.23 22.73 47.16
N LEU A 5 10.54 22.51 47.33
CA LEU A 5 11.44 22.11 46.25
C LEU A 5 11.19 20.69 45.74
N GLY A 6 10.86 19.75 46.62
CA GLY A 6 10.64 18.34 46.25
C GLY A 6 9.38 18.10 45.43
N LYS A 7 8.34 18.94 45.59
CA LYS A 7 7.08 18.79 44.84
C LYS A 7 7.21 19.25 43.39
N VAL A 8 8.07 20.25 43.14
CA VAL A 8 8.30 20.78 41.78
C VAL A 8 9.05 19.76 40.93
N ILE A 9 10.02 19.04 41.50
CA ILE A 9 10.82 18.04 40.78
C ILE A 9 9.97 16.83 40.38
N VAL A 10 9.06 16.38 41.25
CA VAL A 10 8.17 15.24 40.95
C VAL A 10 7.17 15.60 39.84
N ALA A 11 6.60 16.81 39.86
CA ALA A 11 5.70 17.27 38.80
C ALA A 11 6.41 17.37 37.43
N PHE A 12 7.68 17.82 37.42
CA PHE A 12 8.46 17.95 36.19
C PHE A 12 8.80 16.59 35.56
N LEU A 13 9.12 15.58 36.40
CA LEU A 13 9.40 14.21 35.96
C LEU A 13 8.15 13.52 35.37
N ILE A 14 6.97 13.74 35.97
CA ILE A 14 5.71 13.16 35.47
C ILE A 14 5.31 13.78 34.12
N CYS A 15 5.52 15.10 33.93
CA CYS A 15 5.29 15.72 32.63
C CYS A 15 6.24 15.17 31.55
N LEU A 16 7.53 15.02 31.83
CA LEU A 16 8.50 14.47 30.86
C LEU A 16 8.20 13.02 30.47
N LEU A 17 7.70 12.20 31.40
CA LEU A 17 7.27 10.82 31.13
C LEU A 17 5.96 10.75 30.32
N SER A 18 5.12 11.77 30.40
CA SER A 18 3.85 11.84 29.64
C SER A 18 4.05 12.16 28.15
N PHE A 19 5.16 12.79 27.78
CA PHE A 19 5.50 13.09 26.38
C PHE A 19 6.32 11.98 25.70
N ALA A 20 6.82 10.99 26.43
CA ALA A 20 7.77 10.00 25.90
C ALA A 20 7.12 8.75 25.26
N VAL A 21 5.81 8.56 25.34
CA VAL A 21 5.17 7.26 24.98
C VAL A 21 4.21 7.33 23.79
N VAL A 22 4.01 8.51 23.19
CA VAL A 22 3.33 8.58 21.89
C VAL A 22 4.35 8.99 20.86
N SER A 23 5.23 8.06 20.50
CA SER A 23 5.87 8.15 19.19
C SER A 23 4.75 7.85 18.20
N PRO A 24 4.21 8.82 17.45
CA PRO A 24 3.41 8.46 16.30
C PRO A 24 4.36 7.65 15.42
N ARG A 25 4.13 6.34 15.31
CA ARG A 25 4.72 5.62 14.19
C ARG A 25 4.29 6.42 12.96
N PRO A 26 5.20 6.86 12.08
CA PRO A 26 4.75 7.29 10.77
C PRO A 26 3.84 6.16 10.28
N ALA A 27 2.61 6.50 9.86
CA ALA A 27 1.76 5.56 9.15
C ALA A 27 2.51 5.23 7.86
N MET A 28 3.41 4.26 7.96
CA MET A 28 4.17 3.77 6.84
C MET A 28 3.18 2.98 6.02
N ALA A 29 3.17 3.27 4.71
CA ALA A 29 2.48 2.47 3.73
C ALA A 29 2.80 0.98 3.97
N ASP A 30 1.76 0.16 4.03
CA ASP A 30 1.94 -1.29 4.14
C ASP A 30 2.40 -1.85 2.79
N GLN A 31 3.19 -2.92 2.86
CA GLN A 31 3.76 -3.59 1.70
C GLN A 31 3.21 -4.99 1.57
N TYR A 32 2.68 -5.30 0.40
CA TYR A 32 2.13 -6.60 0.04
C TYR A 32 2.97 -7.22 -1.06
N TYR A 33 3.14 -8.54 -1.02
CA TYR A 33 3.95 -9.28 -1.98
C TYR A 33 3.14 -10.40 -2.63
N CYS A 34 3.41 -10.66 -3.90
CA CYS A 34 2.90 -11.81 -4.62
C CYS A 34 3.92 -12.30 -5.65
N MET A 35 3.98 -13.61 -5.88
CA MET A 35 4.82 -14.23 -6.91
C MET A 35 3.95 -15.00 -7.90
N LEU A 36 3.93 -14.54 -9.16
CA LEU A 36 3.15 -15.21 -10.21
C LEU A 36 3.74 -16.59 -10.51
N GLY A 37 2.86 -17.58 -10.68
CA GLY A 37 3.22 -18.99 -10.90
C GLY A 37 3.30 -19.83 -9.64
N GLN A 38 3.50 -19.22 -8.46
CA GLN A 38 3.20 -19.86 -7.17
C GLN A 38 1.75 -19.59 -6.76
N GLU A 39 1.34 -18.34 -6.88
CA GLU A 39 -0.07 -17.95 -6.83
C GLU A 39 -0.58 -17.86 -8.28
N PRO A 40 -1.63 -18.61 -8.66
CA PRO A 40 -2.22 -18.52 -9.99
C PRO A 40 -2.94 -17.17 -10.22
N ASP A 41 -3.24 -16.46 -9.13
CA ASP A 41 -3.92 -15.18 -9.11
C ASP A 41 -3.51 -14.37 -7.88
N CYS A 42 -2.86 -13.23 -8.12
CA CYS A 42 -2.45 -12.30 -7.08
C CYS A 42 -3.60 -11.34 -6.76
N LEU A 43 -4.50 -11.75 -5.85
CA LEU A 43 -5.57 -10.90 -5.36
C LEU A 43 -5.17 -10.23 -4.04
N ARG A 44 -5.07 -8.89 -4.03
CA ARG A 44 -4.74 -8.10 -2.82
C ARG A 44 -5.60 -6.84 -2.71
N GLN A 45 -5.86 -6.43 -1.47
CA GLN A 45 -6.49 -5.14 -1.16
C GLN A 45 -5.45 -4.21 -0.57
N LEU A 46 -5.43 -2.98 -1.04
CA LEU A 46 -4.62 -1.88 -0.52
C LEU A 46 -5.58 -0.92 0.21
N PRO A 47 -5.78 -1.11 1.53
CA PRO A 47 -6.81 -0.40 2.28
C PRO A 47 -6.55 1.10 2.42
N LEU A 48 -5.28 1.52 2.41
CA LEU A 48 -4.87 2.90 2.65
C LEU A 48 -4.15 3.49 1.45
N SER A 49 -4.22 4.82 1.35
CA SER A 49 -3.38 5.57 0.42
C SER A 49 -1.92 5.49 0.87
N GLY A 50 -1.04 5.17 -0.07
CA GLY A 50 0.37 4.91 0.12
C GLY A 50 0.72 3.42 0.01
N ASP A 51 -0.21 2.51 0.32
CA ASP A 51 0.04 1.07 0.32
C ASP A 51 0.50 0.57 -1.06
N VAL A 52 1.37 -0.44 -1.04
CA VAL A 52 2.08 -0.93 -2.23
C VAL A 52 1.96 -2.45 -2.36
N LEU A 53 1.66 -2.91 -3.56
CA LEU A 53 1.73 -4.31 -3.98
C LEU A 53 2.94 -4.52 -4.90
N PHE A 54 3.83 -5.42 -4.51
CA PHE A 54 4.91 -5.95 -5.33
C PHE A 54 4.48 -7.28 -5.95
N VAL A 55 4.66 -7.41 -7.27
CA VAL A 55 4.36 -8.63 -8.01
C VAL A 55 5.61 -9.11 -8.73
N ASP A 56 6.16 -10.23 -8.27
CA ASP A 56 7.33 -10.88 -8.86
C ASP A 56 6.92 -11.75 -10.05
N ILE A 57 7.61 -11.55 -11.17
CA ILE A 57 7.44 -12.28 -12.42
C ILE A 57 8.45 -13.43 -12.45
N PRO A 58 8.01 -14.69 -12.63
CA PRO A 58 8.90 -15.83 -12.62
C PRO A 58 9.92 -15.77 -13.78
N PRO A 59 11.07 -16.48 -13.68
CA PRO A 59 12.09 -16.49 -14.74
C PRO A 59 11.64 -17.02 -16.10
N SER A 60 10.51 -17.73 -16.14
CA SER A 60 9.94 -18.30 -17.36
C SER A 60 8.43 -18.49 -17.20
N GLY A 61 7.70 -18.59 -18.31
CA GLY A 61 6.28 -18.90 -18.30
C GLY A 61 5.35 -17.72 -18.02
N VAL A 62 5.87 -16.49 -17.89
CA VAL A 62 5.04 -15.29 -17.87
C VAL A 62 5.69 -14.21 -18.73
N ASN A 63 5.00 -13.74 -19.76
CA ASN A 63 5.45 -12.66 -20.65
C ASN A 63 4.44 -11.50 -20.77
N PHE A 64 3.23 -11.68 -20.24
CA PHE A 64 2.27 -10.60 -20.03
C PHE A 64 1.44 -10.87 -18.78
N ILE A 65 0.90 -9.80 -18.22
CA ILE A 65 -0.04 -9.86 -17.09
C ILE A 65 -1.35 -9.16 -17.43
N ASP A 66 -2.45 -9.71 -16.95
CA ASP A 66 -3.73 -9.01 -16.89
C ASP A 66 -3.98 -8.53 -15.46
N VAL A 67 -4.37 -7.27 -15.32
CA VAL A 67 -4.63 -6.63 -14.04
C VAL A 67 -6.03 -6.06 -14.04
N ASN A 68 -6.83 -6.48 -13.06
CA ASN A 68 -8.12 -5.88 -12.75
C ASN A 68 -8.00 -5.03 -11.49
N PHE A 69 -8.48 -3.81 -11.57
CA PHE A 69 -8.55 -2.88 -10.46
C PHE A 69 -10.02 -2.64 -10.08
N SER A 70 -10.31 -2.61 -8.79
CA SER A 70 -11.63 -2.29 -8.26
C SER A 70 -11.52 -1.29 -7.11
N ASN A 71 -12.31 -0.22 -7.15
CA ASN A 71 -12.37 0.79 -6.10
C ASN A 71 -13.65 0.61 -5.26
N PHE A 72 -13.52 0.55 -3.94
CA PHE A 72 -14.66 0.43 -3.02
C PHE A 72 -14.96 1.71 -2.24
N SER A 73 -14.25 2.79 -2.54
CA SER A 73 -14.47 4.09 -1.91
C SER A 73 -15.65 4.84 -2.54
N ASP A 74 -16.30 5.67 -1.73
CA ASP A 74 -17.22 6.72 -2.16
C ASP A 74 -16.52 7.82 -2.99
N ASN A 75 -15.18 7.85 -2.97
CA ASN A 75 -14.36 8.81 -3.70
C ASN A 75 -13.54 8.12 -4.79
N GLN A 76 -13.01 8.93 -5.70
CA GLN A 76 -12.10 8.48 -6.75
C GLN A 76 -10.81 7.94 -6.13
N ALA A 77 -10.31 6.84 -6.69
CA ALA A 77 -9.00 6.28 -6.38
C ALA A 77 -8.03 6.50 -7.54
N VAL A 78 -6.75 6.60 -7.22
CA VAL A 78 -5.67 6.62 -8.22
C VAL A 78 -4.74 5.46 -7.91
N VAL A 79 -4.45 4.64 -8.90
CA VAL A 79 -3.47 3.56 -8.78
C VAL A 79 -2.33 3.84 -9.73
N ASN A 80 -1.11 3.92 -9.19
CA ASN A 80 0.09 4.06 -10.00
C ASN A 80 0.72 2.69 -10.21
N SER A 81 1.37 2.54 -11.37
CA SER A 81 2.25 1.42 -11.64
C SER A 81 3.63 1.93 -12.09
N ASP A 82 4.67 1.12 -11.93
CA ASP A 82 6.00 1.40 -12.47
C ASP A 82 6.14 1.09 -13.97
N ILE A 83 5.11 0.50 -14.57
CA ILE A 83 5.09 0.05 -15.98
C ILE A 83 4.15 0.86 -16.89
N ASP A 84 3.23 1.65 -16.35
CA ASP A 84 2.28 2.46 -17.11
C ASP A 84 1.81 3.71 -16.33
N SER A 85 1.08 4.58 -17.04
CA SER A 85 0.46 5.79 -16.53
C SER A 85 -0.52 5.50 -15.38
N PRO A 86 -0.71 6.47 -14.45
CA PRO A 86 -1.70 6.38 -13.39
C PRO A 86 -3.11 6.03 -13.90
N ILE A 87 -3.76 5.10 -13.21
CA ILE A 87 -5.13 4.70 -13.47
C ILE A 87 -6.03 5.43 -12.49
N VAL A 88 -6.95 6.22 -13.02
CA VAL A 88 -7.93 6.94 -12.22
C VAL A 88 -9.24 6.16 -12.26
N MET A 89 -9.67 5.64 -11.11
CA MET A 89 -10.90 4.86 -10.98
C MET A 89 -12.00 5.68 -10.32
N PRO A 90 -13.21 5.75 -10.91
CA PRO A 90 -14.34 6.40 -10.26
C PRO A 90 -14.75 5.65 -8.97
N PRO A 91 -15.55 6.28 -8.10
CA PRO A 91 -16.18 5.60 -6.96
C PRO A 91 -16.93 4.35 -7.41
N PHE A 92 -16.75 3.24 -6.70
CA PHE A 92 -17.39 1.95 -7.03
C PHE A 92 -17.16 1.47 -8.47
N GLY A 93 -16.06 1.89 -9.10
CA GLY A 93 -15.69 1.55 -10.46
C GLY A 93 -14.61 0.46 -10.54
N GLY A 94 -14.41 -0.04 -11.75
CA GLY A 94 -13.31 -0.94 -12.07
C GLY A 94 -12.65 -0.61 -13.40
N ALA A 95 -11.44 -1.11 -13.58
CA ALA A 95 -10.67 -0.97 -14.80
C ALA A 95 -9.82 -2.23 -15.05
N ASP A 96 -9.70 -2.62 -16.32
CA ASP A 96 -8.84 -3.70 -16.76
C ASP A 96 -7.66 -3.16 -17.56
N ARG A 97 -6.49 -3.76 -17.35
CA ARG A 97 -5.26 -3.45 -18.07
C ARG A 97 -4.45 -4.71 -18.36
N ASN A 98 -3.88 -4.77 -19.55
CA ASN A 98 -2.92 -5.79 -19.93
C ASN A 98 -1.54 -5.13 -20.06
N TYR A 99 -0.53 -5.74 -19.44
CA TYR A 99 0.83 -5.23 -19.47
C TYR A 99 1.82 -6.26 -20.00
N PRO A 100 2.70 -5.90 -20.94
CA PRO A 100 3.87 -6.72 -21.23
C PRO A 100 4.83 -6.68 -20.03
N VAL A 101 5.45 -7.83 -19.72
CA VAL A 101 6.44 -7.92 -18.63
C VAL A 101 7.67 -8.69 -19.07
N VAL A 102 8.79 -8.45 -18.39
CA VAL A 102 10.04 -9.18 -18.61
C VAL A 102 10.10 -10.35 -17.63
N PRO A 103 10.43 -11.58 -18.05
CA PRO A 103 10.68 -12.68 -17.11
C PRO A 103 11.82 -12.35 -16.12
N ALA A 104 11.75 -12.90 -14.90
CA ALA A 104 12.68 -12.58 -13.81
C ALA A 104 12.75 -11.07 -13.45
N SER A 105 11.60 -10.40 -13.44
CA SER A 105 11.46 -9.01 -13.02
C SER A 105 10.38 -8.86 -11.95
N SER A 106 10.12 -7.62 -11.52
CA SER A 106 9.03 -7.30 -10.59
C SER A 106 8.30 -6.07 -11.11
N VAL A 107 7.00 -5.99 -10.83
CA VAL A 107 6.17 -4.82 -11.08
C VAL A 107 5.50 -4.37 -9.80
N THR A 108 5.23 -3.07 -9.70
CA THR A 108 4.74 -2.45 -8.47
C THR A 108 3.46 -1.70 -8.75
N PHE A 109 2.45 -1.91 -7.90
CA PHE A 109 1.21 -1.12 -7.91
C PHE A 109 1.03 -0.42 -6.58
N SER A 110 0.76 0.88 -6.59
CA SER A 110 0.52 1.65 -5.37
C SER A 110 -0.83 2.33 -5.40
N ASN A 111 -1.55 2.28 -4.29
CA ASN A 111 -2.72 3.12 -4.09
C ASN A 111 -2.28 4.55 -3.81
N ALA A 112 -2.35 5.42 -4.82
CA ALA A 112 -1.92 6.80 -4.75
C ALA A 112 -3.10 7.77 -4.54
N SER A 113 -4.23 7.30 -4.00
CA SER A 113 -5.40 8.15 -3.79
C SER A 113 -5.06 9.40 -2.95
N PRO A 114 -5.48 10.61 -3.36
CA PRO A 114 -5.32 11.80 -2.53
C PRO A 114 -6.20 11.78 -1.27
N VAL A 115 -7.18 10.87 -1.21
CA VAL A 115 -8.09 10.68 -0.09
C VAL A 115 -7.59 9.51 0.76
N ARG A 116 -7.48 9.74 2.07
CA ARG A 116 -7.12 8.67 3.03
C ARG A 116 -8.18 7.58 3.04
N ASP A 117 -7.78 6.38 3.44
CA ASP A 117 -8.68 5.23 3.62
C ASP A 117 -9.46 4.83 2.35
N THR A 118 -8.91 5.16 1.17
CA THR A 118 -9.45 4.70 -0.11
C THR A 118 -9.03 3.26 -0.30
N THR A 119 -9.94 2.29 -0.23
CA THR A 119 -9.59 0.88 -0.46
C THR A 119 -9.69 0.52 -1.94
N VAL A 120 -8.59 0.02 -2.50
CA VAL A 120 -8.56 -0.55 -3.85
C VAL A 120 -8.19 -2.03 -3.80
N GLN A 121 -8.81 -2.83 -4.64
CA GLN A 121 -8.40 -4.21 -4.90
C GLN A 121 -7.67 -4.28 -6.23
N ILE A 122 -6.58 -5.03 -6.23
CA ILE A 122 -5.76 -5.30 -7.40
C ILE A 122 -5.70 -6.82 -7.54
N ARG A 123 -6.02 -7.30 -8.74
CA ARG A 123 -5.99 -8.71 -9.10
C ARG A 123 -5.07 -8.87 -10.30
N VAL A 124 -4.03 -9.69 -10.19
CA VAL A 124 -3.03 -9.88 -11.25
C VAL A 124 -2.93 -11.34 -11.68
N PHE A 125 -3.02 -11.58 -12.98
CA PHE A 125 -2.83 -12.88 -13.62
C PHE A 125 -1.66 -12.87 -14.57
N GLY A 126 -0.82 -13.91 -14.53
CA GLY A 126 0.28 -14.09 -15.46
C GLY A 126 -0.02 -15.10 -16.55
N TYR A 127 0.46 -14.86 -17.76
CA TYR A 127 0.25 -15.75 -18.91
C TYR A 127 1.55 -15.97 -19.69
N SER A 128 1.67 -17.15 -20.29
CA SER A 128 2.65 -17.48 -21.33
C SER A 128 1.96 -17.52 -22.69
N ARG A 129 2.55 -16.90 -23.73
CA ARG A 129 2.19 -17.18 -25.12
C ARG A 129 2.99 -18.36 -25.67
#